data_AF-A0A926TYX2-F1
#
_entry.id   AF-A0A926TYX2-F1
#
_cell.length_a   1.000
_cell.length_b   1.000
_cell.length_c   1.000
_cell.angle_alpha   90.00
_cell.angle_beta   90.00
_cell.angle_gamma   90.00
#
_symmetry.space_group_name_H-M   'P 1'
#
loop_
_entity.id
_entity.type
_entity.pdbx_description
1 polymer ?
#
loop_
_entity_poly.entity_id
_entity_poly.type
_entity_poly.pdbx_seq_one_letter_code
_entity_poly.pdbx_strand_id
1 'polypeptide(L)'
;MKAEALKKRLDKNRPMTTITIRIPEDVIEDLKRVAPLLGFSGYQPLARAYIGQGLRADLEHLEGDTVSALIASLKRHGVSGELIQKALNEVNQR
;
A
#
# COMPACT_ATOMS: atom_id res chain seq x y z
N MET A 1 -4.51 0.60 6.77
CA MET A 1 -5.08 -0.33 5.75
C MET A 1 -6.51 -0.77 6.05
N LYS A 2 -7.44 -0.68 5.08
CA LYS A 2 -8.82 -1.21 5.18
C LYS A 2 -8.85 -2.75 5.13
N ALA A 3 -9.77 -3.38 5.89
CA ALA A 3 -9.89 -4.84 6.00
C ALA A 3 -10.10 -5.55 4.64
N GLU A 4 -10.89 -4.97 3.75
CA GLU A 4 -11.15 -5.50 2.41
C GLU A 4 -9.89 -5.56 1.52
N ALA A 5 -9.01 -4.56 1.63
CA ALA A 5 -7.75 -4.55 0.91
C ALA A 5 -6.79 -5.63 1.43
N LEU A 6 -6.82 -5.94 2.73
CA LEU A 6 -6.06 -7.04 3.31
C LEU A 6 -6.59 -8.40 2.82
N LYS A 7 -7.91 -8.59 2.80
CA LYS A 7 -8.57 -9.82 2.32
C LYS A 7 -8.17 -10.16 0.89
N LYS A 8 -8.22 -9.18 -0.02
CA LYS A 8 -7.78 -9.35 -1.42
C LYS A 8 -6.28 -9.70 -1.54
N ARG A 9 -5.45 -9.24 -0.61
CA ARG A 9 -3.99 -9.48 -0.63
C ARG A 9 -3.61 -10.85 -0.08
N LEU A 10 -4.41 -11.40 0.83
CA LEU A 10 -4.23 -12.73 1.42
C LEU A 10 -4.74 -13.86 0.50
N ASP A 11 -5.53 -13.53 -0.53
CA ASP A 11 -5.96 -14.50 -1.53
C ASP A 11 -4.75 -15.09 -2.27
N LYS A 12 -4.58 -16.41 -2.12
CA LYS A 12 -3.53 -17.19 -2.77
C LYS A 12 -3.72 -17.29 -4.29
N ASN A 13 -4.96 -17.19 -4.76
CA ASN A 13 -5.33 -17.32 -6.17
C ASN A 13 -5.49 -15.96 -6.87
N ARG A 14 -5.01 -14.87 -6.25
CA ARG A 14 -5.09 -13.55 -6.86
C ARG A 14 -4.42 -13.54 -8.25
N PRO A 15 -5.03 -12.88 -9.25
CA PRO A 15 -4.47 -12.84 -10.60
C PRO A 15 -3.08 -12.19 -10.60
N MET A 16 -2.18 -12.75 -11.39
CA MET A 16 -0.83 -12.23 -11.59
C MET A 16 -0.64 -11.78 -13.04
N THR A 17 0.10 -10.70 -13.22
CA THR A 17 0.48 -10.18 -14.54
C THR A 17 1.99 -10.21 -14.68
N THR A 18 2.48 -10.72 -15.81
CA THR A 18 3.91 -10.69 -16.14
C THR A 18 4.31 -9.30 -16.58
N ILE A 19 5.39 -8.78 -16.03
CA ILE A 19 6.00 -7.51 -16.43
C ILE A 19 7.44 -7.75 -16.88
N THR A 20 7.90 -6.96 -17.86
CA THR A 20 9.31 -6.93 -18.28
C THR A 20 9.92 -5.62 -17.84
N ILE A 21 10.98 -5.68 -17.05
CA ILE A 21 11.66 -4.53 -16.45
C ILE A 21 13.17 -4.75 -16.60
N ARG A 22 13.90 -3.69 -16.95
CA ARG A 22 15.37 -3.67 -16.87
C ARG A 22 15.78 -3.25 -15.47
N ILE A 23 16.65 -4.04 -14.83
CA ILE A 23 17.22 -3.78 -13.51
C ILE A 23 18.75 -3.85 -13.65
N PRO A 24 19.51 -2.97 -12.99
CA PRO A 24 20.97 -3.06 -12.95
C PRO A 24 21.44 -4.44 -12.48
N GLU A 25 22.53 -4.94 -13.06
CA GLU A 25 23.04 -6.29 -12.77
C GLU A 25 23.47 -6.46 -11.32
N ASP A 26 24.14 -5.44 -10.76
CA ASP A 26 24.56 -5.37 -9.36
C ASP A 26 23.38 -5.52 -8.40
N VAL A 27 22.25 -4.87 -8.70
CA VAL A 27 21.02 -4.98 -7.91
C VAL A 27 20.45 -6.40 -7.95
N ILE A 28 20.51 -7.07 -9.10
CA ILE A 28 20.08 -8.47 -9.22
C ILE A 28 20.97 -9.40 -8.38
N GLU A 29 22.29 -9.20 -8.41
CA GLU A 29 23.23 -9.98 -7.62
C GLU A 29 23.03 -9.77 -6.11
N ASP A 30 22.79 -8.53 -5.67
CA ASP A 30 22.44 -8.24 -4.29
C ASP A 30 21.12 -8.91 -3.87
N LEU A 31 20.10 -8.85 -4.72
CA LEU A 31 18.83 -9.54 -4.44
C LEU A 31 19.00 -11.06 -4.32
N LYS A 32 19.84 -11.67 -5.16
CA LYS A 32 20.18 -13.11 -5.08
C LYS A 32 20.90 -13.43 -3.78
N ARG A 33 21.83 -12.59 -3.34
CA ARG A 33 22.56 -12.76 -2.09
C ARG A 33 21.66 -12.62 -0.86
N VAL A 34 20.76 -11.63 -0.87
CA VAL A 34 19.92 -11.29 0.29
C VAL A 34 18.71 -12.22 0.43
N ALA A 35 18.14 -12.70 -0.68
CA ALA A 35 16.94 -13.56 -0.66
C ALA A 35 17.02 -14.75 0.31
N PRO A 36 18.05 -15.63 0.28
CA PRO A 36 18.12 -16.77 1.19
C PRO A 36 18.33 -16.34 2.65
N LEU A 37 19.06 -15.25 2.89
CA LEU A 37 19.30 -14.72 4.24
C LEU A 37 18.01 -14.22 4.90
N LEU A 38 17.05 -13.76 4.09
CA LEU A 38 15.73 -13.33 4.55
C LEU A 38 14.65 -14.41 4.43
N GLY A 39 15.03 -15.66 4.13
CA GLY A 39 14.10 -16.80 4.07
C GLY A 39 13.23 -16.86 2.81
N PHE A 40 13.59 -16.13 1.75
CA PHE A 40 12.90 -16.21 0.46
C PHE A 40 13.48 -17.33 -0.40
N SER A 41 12.62 -17.98 -1.19
CA SER A 41 13.02 -19.05 -2.12
C SER A 41 13.84 -18.56 -3.32
N GLY A 42 14.00 -17.24 -3.49
CA GLY A 42 14.82 -16.64 -4.54
C GLY A 42 14.62 -15.13 -4.65
N TYR A 43 15.35 -14.50 -5.58
CA TYR A 43 15.36 -13.05 -5.76
C TYR A 43 14.01 -12.50 -6.25
N GLN A 44 13.26 -13.25 -7.09
CA GLN A 44 11.97 -12.78 -7.61
C GLN A 44 10.89 -12.65 -6.50
N PRO A 45 10.70 -13.63 -5.59
CA PRO A 45 9.88 -13.45 -4.40
C PRO A 45 10.27 -12.25 -3.53
N LEU A 46 11.58 -12.06 -3.29
CA LEU A 46 12.09 -10.94 -2.49
C LEU A 46 11.78 -9.59 -3.17
N ALA A 47 12.07 -9.47 -4.47
CA ALA A 47 11.79 -8.25 -5.23
C ALA A 47 10.31 -7.86 -5.17
N ARG A 48 9.39 -8.82 -5.34
CA ARG A 48 7.95 -8.58 -5.19
C ARG A 48 7.57 -8.14 -3.78
N ALA A 49 8.23 -8.69 -2.75
CA ALA A 49 7.98 -8.31 -1.37
C ALA A 49 8.43 -6.86 -1.09
N TYR A 50 9.61 -6.46 -1.54
CA TYR A 50 10.08 -5.07 -1.41
C TYR A 50 9.19 -4.08 -2.15
N ILE A 51 8.83 -4.35 -3.40
CA ILE A 51 7.89 -3.52 -4.15
C ILE A 51 6.56 -3.40 -3.39
N GLY A 52 6.02 -4.51 -2.90
CA GLY A 52 4.76 -4.52 -2.16
C GLY A 52 4.84 -3.86 -0.78
N GLN A 53 6.02 -3.79 -0.15
CA GLN A 53 6.22 -3.06 1.10
C GLN A 53 6.29 -1.55 0.85
N GLY A 54 7.12 -1.10 -0.09
CA GLY A 54 7.25 0.32 -0.44
C GLY A 54 5.91 0.92 -0.89
N LEU A 55 5.23 0.26 -1.84
CA LEU A 55 3.93 0.72 -2.32
C LEU A 55 2.87 0.80 -1.22
N ARG A 56 2.93 -0.06 -0.20
CA ARG A 56 1.98 0.01 0.91
C ARG A 56 2.19 1.24 1.76
N ALA A 57 3.44 1.54 2.11
CA ALA A 57 3.77 2.74 2.88
C ALA A 57 3.33 4.00 2.13
N ASP A 58 3.62 4.09 0.83
CA ASP A 58 3.27 5.25 0.01
C ASP A 58 1.75 5.40 -0.14
N LEU A 59 1.02 4.31 -0.40
CA LEU A 59 -0.43 4.34 -0.52
C LEU A 59 -1.11 4.77 0.80
N GLU A 60 -0.61 4.28 1.95
CA GLU A 60 -1.14 4.70 3.25
C GLU A 60 -0.87 6.17 3.54
N HIS A 61 0.30 6.68 3.16
CA HIS A 61 0.65 8.09 3.29
C HIS A 61 -0.26 8.99 2.42
N LEU A 62 -0.41 8.65 1.13
CA LEU A 62 -1.22 9.43 0.19
C LEU A 62 -2.72 9.40 0.53
N GLU A 63 -3.25 8.27 1.00
CA GLU A 63 -4.63 8.20 1.50
C GLU A 63 -4.83 9.11 2.72
N GLY A 64 -3.89 9.11 3.67
CA GLY A 64 -3.93 9.97 4.85
C GLY A 64 -3.89 11.46 4.51
N ASP A 65 -3.04 11.85 3.56
CA ASP A 65 -2.89 13.23 3.13
C ASP A 65 -4.13 13.74 2.38
N THR A 66 -4.73 12.92 1.53
CA THR A 66 -5.94 13.28 0.76
C THR A 66 -7.14 13.51 1.68
N VAL A 67 -7.35 12.62 2.66
CA VAL A 67 -8.44 12.76 3.65
C VAL A 67 -8.21 14.00 4.52
N SER A 68 -6.97 14.25 4.95
CA SER A 68 -6.62 15.43 5.74
C SER A 68 -6.86 16.73 4.96
N ALA A 69 -6.46 16.78 3.69
CA ALA A 69 -6.69 17.92 2.81
C ALA A 69 -8.20 18.18 2.58
N LEU A 70 -8.99 17.12 2.40
CA LEU A 70 -10.45 17.22 2.27
C LEU A 70 -11.09 17.77 3.55
N ILE A 71 -10.72 17.24 4.73
CA ILE A 71 -11.21 17.73 6.03
C ILE A 71 -10.87 19.21 6.21
N ALA A 72 -9.64 19.61 5.90
CA ALA A 72 -9.22 21.01 5.98
C ALA A 72 -10.03 21.90 5.03
N SER A 73 -10.30 21.43 3.81
CA SER A 73 -11.14 22.15 2.84
C SER A 73 -12.57 22.34 3.34
N LEU A 74 -13.21 21.27 3.84
CA LEU A 74 -14.58 21.31 4.37
C LEU A 74 -14.70 22.27 5.56
N LYS A 75 -13.72 22.26 6.48
CA LYS A 75 -13.67 23.22 7.59
C LYS A 75 -13.58 24.67 7.09
N ARG A 76 -12.77 24.96 6.07
CA ARG A 76 -12.70 26.30 5.44
C ARG A 76 -14.03 26.72 4.80
N HIS A 77 -14.83 25.77 4.33
CA HIS A 77 -16.17 26.01 3.79
C HIS A 77 -17.27 26.03 4.88
N GLY A 78 -16.92 26.04 6.16
CA GLY A 78 -17.86 26.19 7.26
C GLY A 78 -18.56 24.90 7.70
N VAL A 79 -18.10 23.74 7.22
CA VAL A 79 -18.62 22.45 7.69
C VAL A 79 -18.15 22.19 9.12
N SER A 80 -19.08 21.96 10.04
CA SER A 80 -18.75 21.75 11.45
C SER A 80 -17.94 20.46 11.66
N GLY A 81 -17.02 20.50 12.63
CA GLY A 81 -16.18 19.34 12.96
C GLY A 81 -16.99 18.12 13.38
N GLU A 82 -18.11 18.34 14.08
CA GLU A 82 -19.05 17.29 14.48
C GLU A 82 -19.69 16.58 13.27
N LEU A 83 -20.10 17.35 12.25
CA LEU A 83 -20.69 16.79 11.04
C LEU A 83 -19.66 16.01 10.22
N ILE A 84 -18.43 16.51 10.12
CA ILE A 84 -17.32 15.79 9.47
C ILE A 84 -17.03 14.48 10.20
N GLN A 85 -16.95 14.50 11.54
CA GLN A 85 -16.68 13.30 12.32
C GLN A 85 -17.81 12.27 12.19
N LYS A 86 -19.06 12.74 12.20
CA LYS A 86 -20.23 11.89 11.97
C LYS A 86 -20.17 11.22 10.59
N ALA A 87 -19.88 11.98 9.53
CA ALA A 87 -19.74 11.45 8.18
C ALA A 87 -18.58 10.44 8.06
N LEU A 88 -17.43 10.70 8.69
CA LEU A 88 -16.30 9.75 8.72
C LEU A 88 -16.67 8.44 9.42
N ASN A 89 -17.42 8.52 10.52
CA ASN A 89 -17.89 7.33 11.23
C ASN A 89 -18.89 6.51 10.40
N GLU A 90 -19.79 7.17 9.66
CA GLU A 90 -20.74 6.51 8.75
C GLU A 90 -20.04 5.76 7.61
N VAL A 91 -18.94 6.29 7.07
CA VAL A 91 -18.14 5.63 6.02
C VAL A 91 -17.35 4.44 6.55
N ASN A 92 -16.83 4.49 7.78
CA ASN A 92 -16.04 3.42 8.39
C ASN A 92 -16.89 2.25 8.94
N GLN A 93 -18.20 2.40 9.07
CA GLN A 93 -19.13 1.35 9.53
C GLN A 93 -19.72 0.50 8.38
N ARG A 94 -19.27 0.71 7.14
CA ARG A 94 -19.58 -0.11 5.97
C ARG A 94 -18.40 -0.98 5.57
#